data_AF-A0A376TH84-F1
#
_entry.id   AF-A0A376TH84-F1
#
_cell.length_a   1.000
_cell.length_b   1.000
_cell.length_c   1.000
_cell.angle_alpha   90.00
_cell.angle_beta   90.00
_cell.angle_gamma   90.00
#
_symmetry.space_group_name_H-M   'P 1'
#
loop_
_entity.id
_entity.type
_entity.pdbx_description
1 polymer ?
#
loop_
_entity_poly.entity_id
_entity_poly.type
_entity_poly.pdbx_seq_one_letter_code
_entity_poly.pdbx_strand_id
1 'polypeptide(L)' 'MHKDVDDVLAKAAARDVKFCLAVATTLPGYLHMRDLVGERDNVVFSCGVHPLNQNDPYDVEDLRRLAQKRVL' A
#
# COMPACT_ATOMS: atom_id res chain seq x y z
N MET A 1 -8.15 9.43 17.02
CA MET A 1 -8.82 9.13 15.73
C MET A 1 -8.16 9.98 14.64
N HIS A 2 -7.95 9.42 13.45
CA HIS A 2 -7.36 10.14 12.30
C HIS A 2 -8.46 10.60 11.34
N LYS A 3 -8.24 11.68 10.62
CA LYS A 3 -9.21 12.23 9.66
C LYS A 3 -9.09 11.57 8.28
N ASP A 4 -7.86 11.49 7.79
CA ASP A 4 -7.50 11.00 6.46
C ASP A 4 -6.01 10.59 6.46
N VAL A 5 -5.50 10.19 5.28
CA VAL A 5 -4.10 9.79 5.10
C VAL A 5 -3.13 10.96 5.33
N ASP A 6 -3.50 12.19 4.98
CA ASP A 6 -2.67 13.38 5.18
C ASP A 6 -2.44 13.65 6.66
N ASP A 7 -3.49 13.57 7.47
CA ASP A 7 -3.43 13.71 8.93
C ASP A 7 -2.56 12.62 9.58
N VAL A 8 -2.62 11.39 9.07
CA VAL A 8 -1.73 10.30 9.53
C VAL A 8 -0.26 10.64 9.22
N LEU A 9 0.04 11.05 7.99
CA LEU A 9 1.41 11.35 7.57
C LEU A 9 1.97 12.61 8.26
N ALA A 10 1.16 13.64 8.50
CA ALA A 10 1.55 14.83 9.24
C ALA A 10 1.90 14.49 10.69
N LYS A 11 1.10 13.63 11.34
CA LYS A 11 1.37 13.15 12.71
C LYS A 11 2.64 12.30 12.79
N ALA A 12 2.92 11.50 11.75
CA ALA A 12 4.15 10.74 11.64
C ALA A 12 5.37 11.67 11.49
N ALA A 13 5.29 12.65 10.59
CA ALA A 13 6.34 13.64 10.34
C ALA A 13 6.66 14.48 11.58
N ALA A 14 5.66 14.85 12.38
CA ALA A 14 5.82 15.55 13.65
C ALA A 14 6.62 14.75 14.71
N ARG A 15 6.87 13.46 14.46
CA ARG A 15 7.65 12.53 15.29
C ARG A 15 8.87 11.98 14.54
N ASP A 16 9.34 12.69 13.52
CA ASP A 16 10.46 12.33 12.65
C ASP A 16 10.31 11.03 11.85
N VAL A 17 9.10 10.48 11.74
CA VAL A 17 8.79 9.39 10.79
C VAL A 17 8.43 10.01 9.45
N LYS A 18 9.40 10.07 8.54
CA LYS A 18 9.33 10.87 7.30
C LYS A 18 8.97 10.06 6.06
N PHE A 19 8.93 8.74 6.14
CA PHE A 19 8.71 7.86 5.01
C PHE A 19 8.00 6.58 5.46
N CYS A 20 7.03 6.12 4.66
CA CYS A 20 6.22 4.96 4.99
C CYS A 20 6.22 3.92 3.87
N LEU A 21 6.24 2.65 4.24
CA LEU A 21 5.91 1.55 3.33
C LEU A 21 4.49 1.07 3.66
N ALA A 22 3.55 1.33 2.75
CA ALA A 22 2.17 0.90 2.86
C ALA A 22 2.02 -0.56 2.42
N VAL A 23 1.37 -1.37 3.25
CA VAL A 23 1.24 -2.83 3.06
C VAL A 23 -0.23 -3.22 2.93
N ALA A 24 -0.59 -3.76 1.77
CA ALA A 24 -1.83 -4.51 1.58
C ALA A 24 -1.58 -6.01 1.71
N THR A 25 -2.64 -6.75 2.04
CA THR A 25 -2.55 -8.19 2.35
C THR A 25 -3.20 -9.09 1.30
N THR A 26 -3.77 -8.52 0.24
CA THR A 26 -4.35 -9.19 -0.93
C THR A 26 -4.16 -8.32 -2.18
N LEU A 27 -4.27 -8.89 -3.39
CA LEU A 27 -4.17 -8.13 -4.64
C LEU A 27 -5.29 -7.07 -4.80
N PRO A 28 -6.57 -7.35 -4.50
CA PRO A 28 -7.60 -6.30 -4.50
C PRO A 28 -7.33 -5.23 -3.43
N GLY A 29 -6.82 -5.64 -2.27
CA GLY A 29 -6.40 -4.71 -1.22
C GLY A 29 -5.27 -3.79 -1.66
N TYR A 30 -4.32 -4.29 -2.47
CA TYR A 30 -3.26 -3.47 -3.05
C TYR A 30 -3.82 -2.37 -3.97
N LEU A 31 -4.77 -2.71 -4.84
CA LEU A 31 -5.42 -1.74 -5.73
C LEU A 31 -6.19 -0.68 -4.92
N HIS A 32 -6.99 -1.11 -3.95
CA HIS A 32 -7.72 -0.18 -3.08
C HIS A 32 -6.77 0.74 -2.29
N MET A 33 -5.69 0.19 -1.75
CA MET A 33 -4.68 0.96 -1.01
C MET A 33 -3.99 1.99 -1.91
N ARG A 34 -3.67 1.64 -3.17
CA ARG A 34 -3.11 2.58 -4.16
C ARG A 34 -4.05 3.75 -4.40
N ASP A 35 -5.34 3.50 -4.58
CA ASP A 35 -6.34 4.54 -4.82
C ASP A 35 -6.57 5.43 -3.59
N LEU A 36 -6.62 4.82 -2.39
CA LEU A 36 -6.84 5.52 -1.12
C LEU A 36 -5.65 6.41 -0.74
N VAL A 37 -4.43 5.89 -0.89
CA VAL A 37 -3.21 6.63 -0.51
C VAL A 37 -2.85 7.64 -1.59
N GLY A 38 -3.05 7.32 -2.87
CA GLY A 38 -2.64 8.17 -3.98
C GLY A 38 -1.13 8.23 -4.19
N GLU A 39 -0.69 9.11 -5.08
CA GLU A 39 0.72 9.36 -5.36
C GLU A 39 1.30 10.34 -4.33
N ARG A 40 2.37 9.91 -3.65
CA ARG A 40 3.03 10.67 -2.58
C ARG A 40 4.52 10.38 -2.59
N ASP A 41 5.34 11.41 -2.53
CA ASP A 41 6.81 11.27 -2.56
C ASP A 41 7.36 10.51 -1.35
N ASN A 42 6.62 10.49 -0.24
CA ASN A 42 7.04 9.89 1.02
C ASN A 42 6.37 8.54 1.33
N VAL A 43 5.69 7.92 0.37
CA VAL A 43 5.05 6.62 0.54
C VAL A 43 5.40 5.68 -0.61
N VAL A 44 5.86 4.48 -0.26
CA VAL A 44 6.03 3.36 -1.20
C VAL A 44 5.09 2.22 -0.83
N PHE A 45 4.87 1.30 -1.76
CA PHE A 45 3.89 0.21 -1.60
C PHE A 45 4.57 -1.14 -1.74
N SER A 46 4.21 -2.11 -0.88
CA SER A 46 4.42 -3.51 -1.19
C SER A 46 3.25 -4.06 -2.02
N CYS A 47 3.50 -5.12 -2.80
CA CYS A 47 2.49 -5.85 -3.56
C CYS A 47 2.65 -7.35 -3.29
N GLY A 48 1.60 -8.01 -2.81
CA GLY A 48 1.65 -9.41 -2.41
C GLY A 48 0.34 -9.94 -1.83
N VAL A 49 0.35 -11.21 -1.43
CA VAL A 49 -0.75 -11.87 -0.73
C VAL A 49 -0.23 -12.44 0.58
N HIS A 50 -0.86 -12.08 1.69
CA HIS A 50 -0.42 -12.51 3.02
C HIS A 50 -0.69 -14.02 3.22
N PRO A 51 0.14 -14.76 3.98
CA PRO A 51 -0.07 -16.19 4.21
C PRO A 51 -1.41 -16.54 4.87
N LEU A 52 -2.00 -15.61 5.62
CA LEU A 52 -3.32 -15.80 6.25
C LEU A 52 -4.52 -15.51 5.31
N ASN A 53 -4.28 -14.98 4.10
CA ASN A 53 -5.30 -14.64 3.12
C ASN A 53 -5.25 -15.53 1.87
N GLN A 54 -4.92 -16.81 2.05
CA GLN A 54 -4.82 -17.79 0.95
C GLN A 54 -6.16 -18.46 0.62
N ASN A 55 -7.24 -18.08 1.31
CA ASN A 55 -8.57 -18.69 1.11
C ASN A 55 -9.11 -18.42 -0.30
N ASP A 56 -8.77 -17.26 -0.87
CA ASP A 56 -9.13 -16.89 -2.23
C ASP A 56 -7.92 -17.13 -3.16
N PRO A 57 -8.10 -17.89 -4.26
CA PRO A 57 -7.05 -18.03 -5.26
C PRO A 57 -6.77 -16.67 -5.92
N TYR A 58 -5.52 -16.46 -6.30
CA TYR A 58 -5.09 -15.28 -7.04
C TYR A 58 -4.28 -15.69 -8.27
N ASP A 59 -4.30 -14.84 -9.30
CA ASP A 59 -3.47 -15.03 -10.49
C ASP A 59 -2.04 -14.53 -10.23
N VAL A 60 -1.07 -15.42 -10.42
CA VAL A 60 0.36 -15.12 -10.25
C VAL A 60 0.86 -14.11 -11.29
N GLU A 61 0.28 -14.09 -12.49
CA GLU A 61 0.64 -13.10 -13.51
C GLU A 61 0.09 -11.72 -13.16
N ASP A 62 -1.07 -11.63 -12.51
CA ASP A 62 -1.54 -10.37 -11.94
C ASP A 62 -0.64 -9.89 -10.81
N LEU A 63 -0.21 -10.78 -9.91
CA LEU A 63 0.77 -10.44 -8.89
C LEU A 63 2.06 -9.88 -9.51
N ARG A 64 2.63 -10.57 -10.51
CA ARG A 64 3.83 -10.12 -11.20
C ARG A 64 3.63 -8.76 -11.86
N ARG A 65 2.54 -8.58 -12.60
CA ARG A 65 2.21 -7.34 -13.32
C ARG A 65 2.04 -6.16 -12.35
N LEU A 66 1.32 -6.36 -11.25
CA LEU A 66 1.09 -5.32 -10.25
C LEU A 66 2.36 -4.97 -9.49
N ALA A 67 3.20 -5.96 -9.16
CA ALA A 67 4.48 -5.73 -8.49
C ALA A 67 5.49 -4.94 -9.34
N GLN A 68 5.35 -4.95 -10.67
CA GLN A 68 6.19 -4.18 -11.59
C GLN A 68 5.71 -2.74 -11.81
N LYS A 69 4.51 -2.35 -11.33
CA LYS A 69 4.05 -0.96 -11.44
C LYS A 69 4.96 -0.04 -10.62
N ARG A 70 5.87 0.66 -11.30
CA ARG A 70 6.60 1.80 -10.73
C ARG A 70 5.62 2.97 -10.54
N VAL A 71 5.69 3.60 -9.38
CA VAL A 71 5.23 4.99 -9.21
C VAL A 71 6.29 5.82 -9.93
N LEU A 72 5.92 6.51 -11.00
CA LEU A 72 6.76 7.51 -11.68
C LEU A 72 6.36 8.89 -11.18
#